data_AF-A0A2H0JNI9-F1
#
_entry.id   AF-A0A2H0JNI9-F1
#
_cell.length_a   1.000
_cell.length_b   1.000
_cell.length_c   1.000
_cell.angle_alpha   90.00
_cell.angle_beta   90.00
_cell.angle_gamma   90.00
#
_symmetry.space_group_name_H-M   'P 1'
#
loop_
_entity.id
_entity.type
_entity.pdbx_description
1 polymer ?
#
loop_
_entity_poly.entity_id
_entity_poly.type
_entity_poly.pdbx_seq_one_letter_code
_entity_poly.pdbx_strand_id
1 'polypeptide(L)'
;MSLPGEQIVAAYREGLSVGEIASAFGVTPGRVHRILEQAGLRSRDEEKQAKEEERRKTRQRIMSMARKGFRTITISRMIGMAHADVRRTVSAAYIVSRDHTGAEVLIPRHEKNRIERPRKENFRSS
;
A
#
# COMPACT_ATOMS: atom_id res chain seq x y z
N MET A 1 -2.55 3.88 -40.13
CA MET A 1 -3.16 3.32 -38.91
C MET A 1 -2.03 2.81 -38.02
N SER A 2 -1.78 3.43 -36.87
CA SER A 2 -0.84 2.84 -35.89
C SER A 2 -1.48 1.61 -35.26
N LEU A 3 -0.65 0.59 -35.00
CA LEU A 3 -1.10 -0.70 -34.53
C LEU A 3 -1.44 -0.62 -33.03
N PRO A 4 -2.51 -1.28 -32.53
CA PRO A 4 -2.88 -1.24 -31.11
C PRO A 4 -1.75 -1.60 -30.14
N GLY A 5 -0.75 -2.36 -30.61
CA GLY A 5 0.42 -2.74 -29.81
C GLY A 5 1.30 -1.57 -29.36
N GLU A 6 1.55 -0.57 -30.22
CA GLU A 6 2.44 0.55 -29.88
C GLU A 6 1.83 1.44 -28.79
N GLN A 7 0.52 1.68 -28.85
CA GLN A 7 -0.19 2.48 -27.85
C GLN A 7 -0.30 1.75 -26.51
N ILE A 8 -0.47 0.43 -26.52
CA ILE A 8 -0.40 -0.43 -25.33
C ILE A 8 1.00 -0.38 -24.70
N VAL A 9 2.06 -0.41 -25.52
CA VAL A 9 3.46 -0.27 -25.07
C VAL A 9 3.74 1.11 -24.49
N ALA A 10 3.23 2.18 -25.12
CA ALA A 10 3.39 3.55 -24.64
C ALA A 10 2.69 3.73 -23.28
N ALA A 11 1.42 3.35 -23.15
CA ALA A 11 0.66 3.44 -21.90
C ALA A 11 1.31 2.62 -20.76
N TYR A 12 1.91 1.46 -21.08
CA TYR A 12 2.66 0.68 -20.09
C TYR A 12 3.95 1.39 -19.64
N ARG A 13 4.66 2.06 -20.55
CA ARG A 13 5.84 2.89 -20.23
C ARG A 13 5.48 4.17 -19.44
N GLU A 14 4.29 4.70 -19.62
CA GLU A 14 3.73 5.78 -18.77
C GLU A 14 3.29 5.26 -17.38
N GLY A 15 3.40 3.95 -17.13
CA GLY A 15 3.17 3.35 -15.81
C GLY A 15 1.74 2.91 -15.53
N LEU A 16 0.85 2.91 -16.54
CA LEU A 16 -0.50 2.35 -16.37
C LEU A 16 -0.42 0.84 -16.16
N SER A 17 -1.25 0.31 -15.26
CA SER A 17 -1.35 -1.13 -15.05
C SER A 17 -1.99 -1.82 -16.26
N VAL A 18 -1.68 -3.10 -16.44
CA VAL A 18 -2.29 -3.91 -17.52
C VAL A 18 -3.81 -4.03 -17.40
N GLY A 19 -4.38 -3.86 -16.20
CA GLY A 19 -5.84 -3.74 -16.02
C GLY A 19 -6.39 -2.42 -16.57
N GLU A 20 -5.76 -1.30 -16.24
CA GLU A 20 -6.16 0.03 -16.75
C GLU A 20 -5.99 0.12 -18.27
N ILE A 21 -4.88 -0.40 -18.82
CA ILE A 21 -4.66 -0.49 -20.28
C ILE A 21 -5.73 -1.37 -20.94
N ALA A 22 -6.05 -2.53 -20.35
CA ALA A 22 -7.10 -3.41 -20.88
C ALA A 22 -8.47 -2.70 -20.94
N SER A 23 -8.85 -1.98 -19.87
CA SER A 23 -10.09 -1.21 -19.83
C SER A 23 -10.07 0.00 -20.78
N ALA A 24 -8.97 0.74 -20.86
CA ALA A 24 -8.85 1.94 -21.71
C ALA A 24 -8.90 1.61 -23.21
N PHE A 25 -8.28 0.51 -23.63
CA PHE A 25 -8.23 0.08 -25.03
C PHE A 25 -9.30 -0.97 -25.41
N GLY A 26 -10.20 -1.34 -24.48
CA GLY A 26 -11.27 -2.31 -24.72
C GLY A 26 -10.79 -3.73 -25.07
N VAL A 27 -9.60 -4.11 -24.62
CA VAL A 27 -8.96 -5.41 -24.91
C VAL A 27 -8.89 -6.28 -23.66
N THR A 28 -8.74 -7.60 -23.83
CA THR A 28 -8.53 -8.49 -22.68
C THR A 28 -7.12 -8.29 -22.08
N PRO A 29 -6.95 -8.40 -20.74
CA PRO A 29 -5.63 -8.31 -20.10
C PRO A 29 -4.62 -9.29 -20.69
N GLY A 30 -5.04 -10.52 -21.04
CA GLY A 30 -4.18 -11.50 -21.71
C GLY A 30 -3.64 -11.04 -23.07
N ARG A 31 -4.38 -10.21 -23.81
CA ARG A 31 -3.89 -9.62 -25.07
C ARG A 31 -2.86 -8.53 -24.83
N VAL A 32 -3.04 -7.72 -23.79
CA VAL A 32 -2.04 -6.74 -23.33
C VAL A 32 -0.76 -7.43 -22.88
N HIS A 33 -0.86 -8.49 -22.07
CA HIS A 33 0.29 -9.34 -21.67
C HIS A 33 1.09 -9.79 -22.90
N ARG A 34 0.43 -10.44 -23.86
CA ARG A 34 1.07 -10.98 -25.06
C ARG A 34 1.76 -9.90 -25.89
N ILE A 35 1.16 -8.73 -26.02
CA ILE A 35 1.74 -7.57 -26.73
C ILE A 35 2.99 -7.06 -26.02
N LEU A 36 2.96 -6.92 -24.70
CA LEU A 36 4.11 -6.44 -23.93
C LEU A 36 5.25 -7.49 -23.88
N GLU A 37 4.94 -8.79 -23.85
CA GLU A 37 5.92 -9.88 -24.01
C GLU A 37 6.56 -9.86 -25.40
N GLN A 38 5.76 -9.71 -26.47
CA GLN A 38 6.26 -9.56 -27.84
C GLN A 38 7.12 -8.31 -28.04
N ALA A 39 6.89 -7.25 -27.27
CA ALA A 39 7.71 -6.04 -27.23
C ALA A 39 8.94 -6.14 -26.31
N GLY A 40 9.15 -7.28 -25.62
CA GLY A 40 10.26 -7.48 -24.69
C GLY A 40 10.15 -6.69 -23.37
N LEU A 41 8.97 -6.14 -23.06
CA LEU A 41 8.71 -5.23 -21.92
C LEU A 41 8.13 -5.96 -20.70
N ARG A 42 8.37 -7.27 -20.61
CA ARG A 42 7.86 -8.09 -19.52
C ARG A 42 8.89 -9.13 -19.09
N SER A 43 9.60 -8.80 -18.02
CA SER A 43 9.89 -9.83 -17.03
C SER A 43 8.70 -9.99 -16.07
N ARG A 44 8.47 -11.23 -15.63
CA ARG A 44 7.51 -11.56 -14.55
C ARG A 44 7.85 -10.83 -13.25
N ASP A 45 9.11 -10.44 -13.08
CA ASP A 45 9.61 -9.67 -11.95
C ASP A 45 9.22 -8.19 -11.99
N GLU A 46 9.07 -7.57 -13.16
CA GLU A 46 8.68 -6.16 -13.27
C GLU A 46 7.21 -5.95 -12.88
N GLU A 47 6.32 -6.84 -13.31
CA GLU A 47 4.92 -6.82 -12.85
C GLU A 47 4.81 -7.06 -11.33
N LYS A 48 5.65 -7.94 -10.79
CA LYS A 48 5.73 -8.19 -9.34
C LYS A 48 6.22 -6.95 -8.59
N GLN A 49 7.23 -6.25 -9.12
CA GLN A 49 7.73 -4.99 -8.56
C GLN A 49 6.67 -3.89 -8.63
N ALA A 50 6.00 -3.69 -9.76
CA ALA A 50 4.93 -2.70 -9.92
C ALA A 50 3.77 -2.93 -8.93
N LYS A 51 3.30 -4.18 -8.80
CA LYS A 51 2.26 -4.55 -7.82
C LYS A 51 2.71 -4.36 -6.37
N GLU A 52 3.96 -4.66 -6.05
CA GLU A 52 4.49 -4.44 -4.70
C GLU A 52 4.65 -2.93 -4.41
N GLU A 53 5.01 -2.13 -5.41
CA GLU A 53 5.12 -0.68 -5.27
C GLU A 53 3.74 -0.01 -5.09
N GLU A 54 2.73 -0.45 -5.82
CA GLU A 54 1.34 -0.03 -5.67
C GLU A 54 0.81 -0.40 -4.27
N ARG A 55 1.03 -1.64 -3.83
CA ARG A 55 0.73 -2.10 -2.46
C ARG A 55 1.43 -1.25 -1.40
N ARG A 56 2.70 -0.88 -1.63
CA ARG A 56 3.48 0.00 -0.74
C ARG A 56 2.85 1.40 -0.67
N LYS A 57 2.46 1.99 -1.81
CA LYS A 57 1.76 3.28 -1.89
C LYS A 57 0.42 3.24 -1.14
N THR A 58 -0.40 2.22 -1.39
CA THR A 58 -1.69 2.01 -0.72
C THR A 58 -1.54 1.82 0.79
N ARG A 59 -0.55 1.02 1.23
CA ARG A 59 -0.21 0.84 2.65
C ARG A 59 0.21 2.15 3.32
N GLN A 60 1.04 2.97 2.66
CA GLN A 60 1.41 4.30 3.18
C GLN A 60 0.18 5.22 3.30
N ARG A 61 -0.73 5.19 2.32
CA ARG A 61 -1.97 5.99 2.34
C ARG A 61 -2.92 5.58 3.47
N ILE A 62 -3.08 4.27 3.72
CA ILE A 62 -3.77 3.73 4.91
C ILE A 62 -3.15 4.28 6.20
N MET A 63 -1.82 4.15 6.36
CA MET A 63 -1.13 4.57 7.58
C MET A 63 -1.17 6.09 7.81
N SER A 64 -1.08 6.89 6.75
CA SER A 64 -1.21 8.35 6.83
C SER A 64 -2.59 8.77 7.35
N MET A 65 -3.67 8.12 6.90
CA MET A 65 -5.02 8.40 7.40
C MET A 65 -5.24 7.87 8.82
N ALA A 66 -4.71 6.69 9.16
CA ALA A 66 -4.73 6.19 10.54
C ALA A 66 -4.01 7.16 11.50
N ARG A 67 -2.84 7.71 11.10
CA ARG A 67 -2.11 8.72 11.88
C ARG A 67 -2.86 10.05 12.04
N LYS A 68 -3.71 10.40 11.07
CA LYS A 68 -4.61 11.57 11.14
C LYS A 68 -5.89 11.30 11.97
N GLY A 69 -6.04 10.14 12.58
CA GLY A 69 -7.19 9.79 13.43
C GLY A 69 -8.43 9.30 12.67
N PHE A 70 -8.34 9.01 11.36
CA PHE A 70 -9.47 8.45 10.63
C PHE A 70 -9.80 7.02 11.10
N ARG A 71 -11.08 6.75 11.35
CA ARG A 71 -11.60 5.41 11.67
C ARG A 71 -11.38 4.47 10.49
N THR A 72 -11.12 3.19 10.78
CA THR A 72 -10.80 2.16 9.76
C THR A 72 -11.94 1.95 8.76
N ILE A 73 -13.20 2.12 9.17
CA ILE A 73 -14.37 2.07 8.29
C ILE A 73 -14.33 3.23 7.26
N THR A 74 -13.97 4.44 7.70
CA THR A 74 -13.85 5.60 6.81
C THR A 74 -12.68 5.41 5.83
N ILE A 75 -11.54 4.88 6.31
CA ILE A 75 -10.39 4.54 5.47
C ILE A 75 -10.77 3.49 4.40
N SER A 76 -11.49 2.43 4.79
CA SER A 76 -12.01 1.40 3.89
C SER A 76 -12.87 2.00 2.77
N ARG A 77 -13.83 2.86 3.11
CA ARG A 77 -14.68 3.57 2.13
C ARG A 77 -13.89 4.52 1.23
N MET A 78 -12.90 5.24 1.75
CA MET A 78 -12.09 6.20 0.97
C MET A 78 -11.08 5.55 0.02
N ILE A 79 -10.64 4.32 0.28
CA ILE A 79 -9.70 3.58 -0.60
C ILE A 79 -10.44 2.57 -1.48
N GLY A 80 -11.66 2.15 -1.12
CA GLY A 80 -12.38 1.08 -1.81
C GLY A 80 -11.88 -0.33 -1.44
N MET A 81 -11.12 -0.47 -0.33
CA MET A 81 -10.64 -1.76 0.17
C MET A 81 -11.58 -2.36 1.20
N ALA A 82 -11.62 -3.69 1.29
CA ALA A 82 -12.32 -4.40 2.34
C ALA A 82 -11.86 -3.95 3.74
N HIS A 83 -12.82 -3.78 4.65
CA HIS A 83 -12.56 -3.30 6.01
C HIS A 83 -11.56 -4.20 6.78
N ALA A 84 -11.61 -5.52 6.53
CA ALA A 84 -10.67 -6.48 7.10
C ALA A 84 -9.21 -6.22 6.70
N ASP A 85 -8.92 -5.87 5.44
CA ASP A 85 -7.55 -5.63 4.96
C ASP A 85 -6.99 -4.29 5.46
N VAL A 86 -7.85 -3.26 5.52
CA VAL A 86 -7.52 -2.00 6.17
C VAL A 86 -7.21 -2.22 7.65
N ARG A 87 -8.07 -2.96 8.37
CA ARG A 87 -7.86 -3.29 9.79
C ARG A 87 -6.58 -4.10 9.98
N ARG A 88 -6.30 -5.10 9.13
CA ARG A 88 -5.05 -5.89 9.15
C ARG A 88 -3.82 -5.00 8.96
N THR A 89 -3.89 -4.05 8.01
CA THR A 89 -2.81 -3.10 7.73
C THR A 89 -2.56 -2.16 8.91
N VAL A 90 -3.61 -1.50 9.41
CA VAL A 90 -3.52 -0.55 10.54
C VAL A 90 -3.06 -1.25 11.83
N SER A 91 -3.54 -2.48 12.09
CA SER A 91 -3.20 -3.25 13.30
C SER A 91 -1.72 -3.61 13.42
N ALA A 92 -0.92 -3.45 12.36
CA ALA A 92 0.53 -3.60 12.45
C ALA A 92 1.16 -2.48 13.32
N ALA A 93 0.67 -1.25 13.20
CA ALA A 93 1.22 -0.05 13.84
C ALA A 93 0.33 0.56 14.94
N TYR A 94 -0.94 0.13 15.04
CA TYR A 94 -1.91 0.62 16.02
C TYR A 94 -2.61 -0.54 16.74
N ILE A 95 -3.05 -0.32 17.97
CA ILE A 95 -4.05 -1.12 18.65
C ILE A 95 -5.41 -0.51 18.30
N VAL A 96 -6.27 -1.28 17.64
CA VAL A 96 -7.66 -0.88 17.35
C VAL A 96 -8.49 -1.20 18.58
N SER A 97 -8.86 -0.18 19.35
CA SER A 97 -9.68 -0.29 20.56
C SER A 97 -11.05 0.37 20.38
N ARG A 98 -11.90 0.26 21.39
CA ARG A 98 -13.12 1.06 21.53
C ARG A 98 -13.06 1.87 22.82
N ASP A 99 -13.62 3.07 22.82
CA ASP A 99 -13.80 3.86 24.04
C ASP A 99 -15.13 3.55 24.74
N HIS A 100 -15.41 4.27 25.83
CA HIS A 100 -16.63 4.13 26.63
C HIS A 100 -17.91 4.53 25.88
N THR A 101 -17.81 5.25 24.76
CA THR A 101 -18.94 5.58 23.87
C THR A 101 -19.16 4.53 22.77
N GLY A 102 -18.26 3.54 22.68
CA GLY A 102 -18.23 2.56 21.59
C GLY A 102 -17.60 3.08 20.30
N ALA A 103 -17.03 4.29 20.29
CA ALA A 103 -16.31 4.80 19.13
C ALA A 103 -14.98 4.04 18.96
N GLU A 104 -14.49 3.96 17.70
CA GLU A 104 -13.24 3.26 17.40
C GLU A 104 -12.06 4.20 17.61
N VAL A 105 -11.10 3.78 18.44
CA VAL A 105 -9.91 4.56 18.78
C VAL A 105 -8.67 3.80 18.33
N LEU A 106 -7.78 4.49 17.60
CA LEU A 106 -6.51 3.94 17.13
C LEU A 106 -5.38 4.40 18.04
N ILE A 107 -4.88 3.50 18.88
CA ILE A 107 -3.79 3.79 19.82
C ILE A 107 -2.46 3.39 19.15
N PRO A 108 -1.50 4.31 18.90
CA PRO A 108 -0.21 3.95 18.31
C PRO A 108 0.54 2.89 19.13
N ARG A 109 1.22 1.94 18.48
CA ARG A 109 2.02 0.88 19.14
C ARG A 109 3.42 1.31 19.61
N HIS A 110 3.75 2.61 19.60
CA HIS A 110 4.98 3.13 20.21
C HIS A 110 5.05 2.77 21.71
N GLU A 111 6.20 2.48 22.34
CA GLU A 111 7.54 2.20 21.81
C GLU A 111 8.35 1.45 22.89
N LYS A 112 8.42 0.11 22.84
CA LYS A 112 9.07 -0.70 23.89
C LYS A 112 10.59 -0.51 24.05
N ASN A 113 11.22 0.33 23.22
CA ASN A 113 12.67 0.50 23.13
C ASN A 113 13.19 1.90 23.51
N ARG A 114 12.35 2.82 24.05
CA ARG A 114 12.80 4.18 24.43
C ARG A 114 12.68 4.56 25.91
N ILE A 115 12.41 3.59 26.78
CA ILE A 115 12.85 3.72 28.17
C ILE A 115 14.33 3.36 28.18
N GLU A 116 15.19 4.34 27.90
CA GLU A 116 16.56 4.26 28.39
C GLU A 116 16.47 4.07 29.91
N ARG A 117 16.83 2.88 30.38
CA ARG A 117 17.11 2.73 31.81
C ARG A 117 18.25 3.70 32.09
N PRO A 118 18.12 4.63 33.07
CA PRO A 118 19.20 5.53 33.39
C PRO A 118 20.44 4.67 33.64
N ARG A 119 21.50 4.94 32.87
CA ARG A 119 22.78 4.28 33.03
C ARG A 119 23.15 4.49 34.50
N LYS A 120 23.31 3.42 35.28
CA LYS A 120 23.77 3.54 36.66
C LYS A 120 25.14 4.18 36.61
N GLU A 121 25.20 5.48 36.86
CA GLU A 121 26.45 6.18 37.06
C GLU A 121 27.07 5.58 38.32
N ASN A 122 28.15 4.82 38.12
CA ASN A 122 28.88 4.24 39.21
C ASN A 122 29.58 5.39 39.93
N PHE A 123 28.92 5.95 40.95
CA PHE A 123 29.56 6.74 41.99
C PHE A 123 30.61 5.88 42.69
N ARG A 124 31.80 5.84 42.09
CA ARG A 124 33.04 5.50 42.78
C ARG A 124 33.40 6.70 43.65
N SER A 125 32.81 6.75 44.84
CA SER A 125 33.38 7.57 45.91
C SER A 125 34.82 7.11 46.14
N SER A 126 35.72 8.09 46.20
CA SER A 126 37.12 7.89 46.63
C SER A 126 37.21 7.86 48.15
#